data_AF-A0A6P4EJJ5-F1
#
_entry.id   AF-A0A6P4EJJ5-F1
#
_cell.length_a   1.000
_cell.length_b   1.000
_cell.length_c   1.000
_cell.angle_alpha   90.00
_cell.angle_beta   90.00
_cell.angle_gamma   90.00
#
_symmetry.space_group_name_H-M   'P 1'
#
loop_
_entity.id
_entity.type
_entity.pdbx_description
1 polymer ?
#
loop_
_entity_poly.entity_id
_entity_poly.type
_entity_poly.pdbx_seq_one_letter_code
_entity_poly.pdbx_strand_id
1 'polypeptide(L)'
;MPRYQKLINESDSNPAATITQQQQQHRNQQQQHRYQQQQHKSESVGYHLYLYRQQLSQKKVEYMRLSKAKYIITDSLLAKTVRNLKGCSIDELKTVNHQIVFRHKLRHQIQRLRKLRSLGIKNANPKMESTEL
;
A
#
# COMPACT_ATOMS: atom_id res chain seq x y z
N MET A 1 -53.08 -1.10 -14.99
CA MET A 1 -52.94 -0.23 -16.17
C MET A 1 -53.94 0.91 -16.09
N PRO A 2 -53.52 2.14 -15.73
CA PRO A 2 -54.37 3.32 -15.77
C PRO A 2 -54.00 4.31 -16.89
N ARG A 3 -55.03 5.04 -17.29
CA ARG A 3 -55.31 5.79 -18.52
C ARG A 3 -54.67 7.19 -18.52
N TYR A 4 -53.99 7.57 -19.60
CA TYR A 4 -53.50 8.95 -19.79
C TYR A 4 -54.65 9.90 -20.14
N GLN A 5 -54.67 11.09 -19.54
CA GLN A 5 -55.46 12.22 -20.01
C GLN A 5 -54.52 13.43 -20.16
N LYS A 6 -54.37 13.87 -21.42
CA LYS A 6 -53.64 15.07 -21.82
C LYS A 6 -54.49 16.30 -21.45
N LEU A 7 -53.88 17.29 -20.81
CA LEU A 7 -54.39 18.66 -20.85
C LEU A 7 -53.61 19.43 -21.90
N ILE A 8 -54.37 19.91 -22.88
CA ILE A 8 -53.94 20.83 -23.93
C ILE A 8 -53.92 22.21 -23.30
N ASN A 9 -52.78 22.88 -23.31
CA ASN A 9 -52.73 24.34 -23.31
C ASN A 9 -51.98 24.74 -24.57
N GLU A 10 -52.74 25.33 -25.50
CA GLU A 10 -52.22 26.04 -26.64
C GLU A 10 -51.49 27.29 -26.14
N SER A 11 -50.23 27.44 -26.55
CA SER A 11 -49.54 28.71 -26.48
C SER A 11 -48.55 28.77 -27.64
N ASP A 12 -48.96 29.46 -28.70
CA ASP A 12 -48.10 29.93 -29.77
C ASP A 12 -46.86 30.59 -29.16
N SER A 13 -45.68 30.00 -29.39
CA SER A 13 -44.41 30.66 -29.14
C SER A 13 -43.31 30.05 -30.02
N ASN A 14 -42.74 30.92 -30.86
CA ASN A 14 -41.76 30.68 -31.92
C ASN A 14 -40.62 29.68 -31.56
N PRO A 15 -40.28 28.70 -32.43
CA PRO A 15 -39.25 27.69 -32.17
C PRO A 15 -37.79 28.19 -32.31
N ALA A 16 -37.57 29.45 -32.69
CA ALA A 16 -36.22 29.99 -32.92
C ALA A 16 -35.48 30.43 -31.65
N ALA A 17 -36.18 30.64 -30.53
CA ALA A 17 -35.56 31.13 -29.28
C ALA A 17 -35.08 30.00 -28.35
N THR A 18 -35.68 28.81 -28.44
CA THR A 18 -35.45 27.70 -27.50
C THR A 18 -34.18 26.90 -27.84
N ILE A 19 -33.82 26.83 -29.12
CA ILE A 19 -32.62 26.11 -29.60
C ILE A 19 -31.34 26.82 -29.13
N THR A 20 -31.34 28.16 -29.14
CA THR A 20 -30.17 28.97 -28.76
C THR A 20 -29.85 28.89 -27.26
N GLN A 21 -30.87 28.76 -26.41
CA GLN A 21 -30.68 28.62 -24.96
C GLN A 21 -30.15 27.23 -24.57
N GLN A 22 -30.63 26.15 -25.21
CA GLN A 22 -30.13 24.78 -24.94
C GLN A 22 -28.69 24.59 -25.44
N GLN A 23 -28.33 25.19 -26.57
CA GLN A 23 -26.97 25.10 -27.11
C GLN A 23 -25.94 25.91 -26.29
N GLN A 24 -26.35 27.01 -25.64
CA GLN A 24 -25.51 27.74 -24.67
C GLN A 24 -25.33 26.99 -23.35
N GLN A 25 -26.36 26.30 -22.84
CA GLN A 25 -26.24 25.49 -21.62
C GLN A 25 -25.28 24.31 -21.78
N HIS A 26 -25.29 23.61 -22.92
CA HIS A 26 -24.33 22.53 -23.19
C HIS A 26 -22.88 23.04 -23.31
N ARG A 27 -22.67 24.27 -23.83
CA ARG A 27 -21.33 24.90 -23.86
C ARG A 27 -20.80 25.23 -22.46
N ASN A 28 -21.67 25.72 -21.56
CA ASN A 28 -21.28 26.04 -20.18
C ASN A 28 -20.98 24.79 -19.35
N GLN A 29 -21.71 23.68 -19.56
CA GLN A 29 -21.40 22.40 -18.88
C GLN A 29 -20.07 21.80 -19.36
N GLN A 30 -19.72 21.91 -20.65
CA GLN A 30 -18.41 21.49 -21.16
C GLN A 30 -17.25 22.37 -20.66
N GLN A 31 -17.49 23.67 -20.43
CA GLN A 31 -16.49 24.53 -19.80
C GLN A 31 -16.26 24.14 -18.33
N GLN A 32 -17.30 23.82 -17.56
CA GLN A 32 -17.17 23.40 -16.15
C GLN A 32 -16.33 22.12 -15.97
N HIS A 33 -16.46 21.12 -16.85
CA HIS A 33 -15.60 19.93 -16.80
C HIS A 33 -14.12 20.23 -17.13
N ARG A 34 -13.86 21.24 -17.98
CA ARG A 34 -12.50 21.67 -18.31
C ARG A 34 -11.80 22.35 -17.13
N TYR A 35 -12.55 23.08 -16.29
CA TYR A 35 -12.02 23.70 -15.07
C TYR A 35 -11.76 22.70 -13.94
N GLN A 36 -12.53 21.61 -13.86
CA GLN A 36 -12.27 20.53 -12.90
C GLN A 36 -11.04 19.68 -13.29
N GLN A 37 -10.76 19.49 -14.58
CA GLN A 37 -9.52 18.84 -15.02
C GLN A 37 -8.28 19.73 -14.86
N GLN A 38 -8.43 21.06 -14.82
CA GLN A 38 -7.31 21.98 -14.59
C GLN A 38 -6.95 22.16 -13.10
N GLN A 39 -7.87 21.87 -12.17
CA GLN A 39 -7.61 21.91 -10.72
C GLN A 39 -6.55 20.88 -10.26
N HIS A 40 -6.33 19.81 -11.02
CA HIS A 40 -5.26 18.84 -10.75
C HIS A 40 -3.92 19.17 -11.43
N LYS A 41 -3.82 20.29 -12.16
CA LYS A 41 -2.60 20.66 -12.92
C LYS A 41 -1.70 21.68 -12.22
N SER A 42 -2.08 22.16 -11.03
CA SER A 42 -1.27 23.08 -10.23
C SER A 42 -0.95 22.54 -8.83
N GLU A 43 -0.92 21.21 -8.65
CA GLU A 43 -0.09 20.68 -7.58
C GLU A 43 1.35 21.00 -7.95
N SER A 44 2.04 21.78 -7.10
CA SER A 44 3.43 22.19 -7.31
C SER A 44 4.25 21.01 -7.84
N VAL A 45 4.89 21.17 -9.00
CA VAL A 45 5.72 20.12 -9.62
C VAL A 45 6.70 19.53 -8.59
N GLY A 46 7.17 20.36 -7.65
CA GLY A 46 8.02 19.94 -6.53
C GLY A 46 7.34 18.96 -5.57
N TYR A 47 6.06 19.14 -5.25
CA TYR A 47 5.29 18.23 -4.40
C TYR A 47 5.09 16.86 -5.07
N HIS A 48 4.73 16.86 -6.36
CA HIS A 48 4.63 15.62 -7.14
C HIS A 48 5.97 14.89 -7.24
N LEU A 49 7.06 15.62 -7.49
CA LEU A 49 8.41 15.04 -7.54
C LEU A 49 8.83 14.50 -6.17
N TYR A 50 8.46 15.18 -5.09
CA TYR A 50 8.67 14.73 -3.72
C TYR A 50 7.92 13.43 -3.42
N LEU A 51 6.61 13.37 -3.71
CA LEU A 51 5.80 12.15 -3.52
C LEU A 51 6.35 10.98 -4.33
N TYR A 52 6.75 11.22 -5.57
CA TYR A 52 7.34 10.19 -6.41
C TYR A 52 8.67 9.68 -5.85
N ARG A 53 9.55 10.58 -5.39
CA ARG A 53 10.80 10.21 -4.70
C ARG A 53 10.53 9.45 -3.41
N GLN A 54 9.52 9.84 -2.64
CA GLN A 54 9.12 9.15 -1.41
C GLN A 54 8.58 7.76 -1.71
N GLN A 55 7.80 7.59 -2.78
CA GLN A 55 7.29 6.30 -3.21
C GLN A 55 8.40 5.40 -3.75
N LEU A 56 9.40 5.95 -4.44
CA LEU A 56 10.62 5.23 -4.86
C LEU A 56 11.52 4.89 -3.67
N SER A 57 11.58 5.73 -2.64
CA SER A 57 12.40 5.50 -1.44
C SER A 57 11.80 4.48 -0.48
N GLN A 58 10.49 4.21 -0.57
CA GLN A 58 9.82 3.11 0.12
C GLN A 58 10.38 1.76 -0.37
N LYS A 59 11.43 1.27 0.31
CA LYS A 59 11.90 -0.10 0.13
C LYS A 59 10.74 -1.04 0.48
N LYS A 60 10.23 -1.78 -0.50
CA LYS A 60 9.28 -2.89 -0.30
C LYS A 60 10.01 -4.05 0.40
N VAL A 61 10.26 -3.91 1.69
CA VAL A 61 10.92 -4.94 2.49
C VAL A 61 9.89 -5.98 2.89
N GLU A 62 9.99 -7.16 2.28
CA GLU A 62 9.22 -8.34 2.67
C GLU A 62 9.82 -8.96 3.94
N TYR A 63 9.48 -8.41 5.10
CA TYR A 63 10.04 -8.83 6.39
C TYR A 63 9.89 -10.33 6.66
N MET A 64 8.76 -10.93 6.26
CA MET A 64 8.54 -12.37 6.38
C MET A 64 9.58 -13.16 5.59
N ARG A 65 9.82 -12.79 4.33
CA ARG A 65 10.78 -13.47 3.46
C ARG A 65 12.20 -13.29 4.02
N LEU A 66 12.53 -12.09 4.47
CA LEU A 66 13.82 -11.77 5.06
C LEU A 66 14.07 -12.58 6.35
N SER A 67 13.11 -12.63 7.27
CA SER A 67 13.25 -13.39 8.52
C SER A 67 13.39 -14.90 8.26
N LYS A 68 12.66 -15.45 7.28
CA LYS A 68 12.82 -16.85 6.86
C LYS A 68 14.23 -17.12 6.30
N ALA A 69 14.72 -16.26 5.40
CA ALA A 69 16.06 -16.42 4.83
C ALA A 69 17.15 -16.35 5.92
N LYS A 70 17.06 -15.37 6.81
CA LYS A 70 17.96 -15.26 7.96
C LYS A 70 17.93 -16.52 8.83
N TYR A 71 16.74 -17.07 9.07
CA TYR A 71 16.59 -18.28 9.88
C TYR A 71 17.31 -19.47 9.23
N ILE A 72 17.08 -19.71 7.94
CA ILE A 72 17.71 -20.83 7.21
C ILE A 72 19.23 -20.68 7.20
N ILE A 73 19.74 -19.47 6.91
CA ILE A 73 21.19 -19.20 6.89
C ILE A 73 21.78 -19.47 8.27
N THR A 74 21.20 -18.91 9.33
CA THR A 74 21.68 -19.11 10.71
C THR A 74 21.61 -20.58 11.12
N ASP A 75 20.54 -21.30 10.81
CA ASP A 75 20.38 -22.72 11.11
C ASP A 75 21.46 -23.58 10.41
N SER A 76 21.75 -23.26 9.14
CA SER A 76 22.80 -23.94 8.37
C SER A 76 24.22 -23.67 8.91
N LEU A 77 24.49 -22.43 9.33
CA LEU A 77 25.77 -22.04 9.93
C LEU A 77 25.95 -22.72 11.29
N LEU A 78 24.92 -22.73 12.12
CA LEU A 78 24.92 -23.39 13.42
C LEU A 78 25.15 -24.90 13.28
N ALA A 79 24.52 -25.55 12.31
CA ALA A 79 24.73 -26.98 12.06
C ALA A 79 26.17 -27.29 11.63
N LYS A 80 26.82 -26.39 10.86
CA LYS A 80 28.23 -26.54 10.46
C LYS A 80 29.16 -26.38 11.65
N THR A 81 28.96 -25.36 12.48
CA THR A 81 29.80 -25.10 13.66
C THR A 81 29.63 -26.18 14.73
N VAL A 82 28.41 -26.62 15.01
CA VAL A 82 28.12 -27.67 16.01
C VAL A 82 28.73 -29.03 15.61
N ARG A 83 28.81 -29.36 14.32
CA ARG A 83 29.50 -30.58 13.87
C ARG A 83 31.01 -30.56 14.12
N ASN A 84 31.62 -29.37 14.18
CA ASN A 84 33.06 -29.18 14.34
C ASN A 84 33.47 -28.82 15.78
N LEU A 85 32.61 -29.07 16.77
CA LEU A 85 32.81 -28.66 18.18
C LEU A 85 34.14 -29.07 18.80
N LYS A 86 34.74 -30.19 18.34
CA LYS A 86 36.01 -30.70 18.87
C LYS A 86 37.21 -29.77 18.64
N GLY A 87 37.13 -28.88 17.65
CA GLY A 87 38.18 -27.91 17.32
C GLY A 87 37.77 -26.46 17.50
N CYS A 88 36.64 -26.20 18.16
CA CYS A 88 36.12 -24.84 18.27
C CYS A 88 36.94 -23.99 19.25
N SER A 89 37.34 -22.81 18.78
CA SER A 89 37.91 -21.78 19.63
C SER A 89 36.84 -21.18 20.58
N ILE A 90 37.29 -20.49 21.62
CA ILE A 90 36.41 -19.79 22.57
C ILE A 90 35.52 -18.76 21.86
N ASP A 91 36.03 -18.07 20.84
CA ASP A 91 35.24 -17.09 20.09
C ASP A 91 34.22 -17.72 19.14
N GLU A 92 34.52 -18.90 18.58
CA GLU A 92 33.52 -19.68 17.85
C GLU A 92 32.40 -20.16 18.77
N LEU A 93 32.72 -20.54 20.01
CA LEU A 93 31.71 -20.92 21.00
C LEU A 93 30.78 -19.74 21.36
N LYS A 94 31.33 -18.53 21.54
CA LYS A 94 30.51 -17.30 21.71
C LYS A 94 29.64 -17.05 20.48
N THR A 95 30.18 -17.25 19.30
CA THR A 95 29.46 -17.10 18.03
C THR A 95 28.30 -18.07 17.94
N VAL A 96 28.48 -19.33 18.34
CA VAL A 96 27.42 -20.34 18.42
C VAL A 96 26.31 -19.89 19.38
N ASN A 97 26.66 -19.39 20.57
CA ASN A 97 25.67 -18.87 21.52
C ASN A 97 24.84 -17.73 20.91
N HIS A 98 25.50 -16.75 20.28
CA HIS A 98 24.81 -15.66 19.59
C HIS A 98 23.88 -16.17 18.48
N GLN A 99 24.30 -17.17 17.70
CA GLN A 99 23.48 -17.77 16.65
C GLN A 99 22.25 -18.49 17.22
N ILE A 100 22.38 -19.20 18.35
CA ILE A 100 21.26 -19.87 19.03
C ILE A 100 20.22 -18.83 19.50
N VAL A 101 20.67 -17.79 20.20
CA VAL A 101 19.78 -16.71 20.67
C VAL A 101 19.11 -16.01 19.48
N PHE A 102 19.88 -15.73 18.42
CA PHE A 102 19.35 -15.09 17.22
C PHE A 102 18.33 -15.95 16.47
N ARG A 103 18.58 -17.26 16.34
CA ARG A 103 17.65 -18.24 15.77
C ARG A 103 16.32 -18.26 16.53
N HIS A 104 16.37 -18.20 17.87
CA HIS A 104 15.18 -18.11 18.71
C HIS A 104 14.38 -16.82 18.44
N LYS A 105 15.07 -15.67 18.37
CA LYS A 105 14.45 -14.37 18.02
C LYS A 105 13.79 -14.42 16.64
N LEU A 106 14.45 -15.00 15.63
CA LEU A 106 13.90 -15.14 14.27
C LEU A 106 12.64 -16.01 14.23
N ARG A 107 12.62 -17.12 14.99
CA ARG A 107 11.44 -17.98 15.10
C ARG A 107 10.23 -17.21 15.63
N HIS A 108 10.42 -16.44 16.71
CA HIS A 108 9.37 -15.58 17.26
C HIS A 108 8.90 -14.51 16.28
N GLN A 109 9.83 -13.86 15.58
CA GLN A 109 9.49 -12.87 14.56
C GLN A 109 8.64 -13.49 13.44
N ILE A 110 9.02 -14.66 12.92
CA ILE A 110 8.25 -15.36 11.88
C ILE A 110 6.85 -15.71 12.39
N GLN A 111 6.73 -16.20 13.63
CA GLN A 111 5.44 -16.52 14.21
C GLN A 111 4.55 -15.29 14.39
N ARG A 112 5.10 -14.18 14.91
CA ARG A 112 4.39 -12.89 15.01
C ARG A 112 3.94 -12.40 13.64
N LEU A 113 4.83 -12.39 12.65
CA LEU A 113 4.49 -11.96 11.29
C LEU A 113 3.43 -12.86 10.64
N ARG A 114 3.37 -14.15 10.98
CA ARG A 114 2.30 -15.07 10.52
C ARG A 114 0.95 -14.67 11.14
N LYS A 115 0.92 -14.39 12.45
CA LYS A 115 -0.29 -13.92 13.15
C LYS A 115 -0.79 -12.59 12.59
N LEU A 116 0.11 -11.63 12.37
CA LEU A 116 -0.24 -10.33 11.78
C LEU A 116 -0.80 -10.49 10.36
N ARG A 117 -0.20 -11.38 9.55
CA ARG A 117 -0.72 -11.71 8.23
C ARG A 117 -2.12 -12.31 8.28
N SER A 118 -2.42 -13.21 9.22
CA SER A 118 -3.77 -13.76 9.37
C SER A 118 -4.80 -12.72 9.82
N LEU A 119 -4.36 -11.65 10.48
CA LEU A 119 -5.19 -10.48 10.83
C LEU A 119 -5.30 -9.46 9.68
N GLY A 120 -4.76 -9.75 8.50
CA GLY A 120 -4.80 -8.85 7.34
C GLY A 120 -3.69 -7.78 7.31
N ILE A 121 -2.84 -7.71 8.34
CA ILE A 121 -1.73 -6.76 8.41
C ILE A 121 -0.56 -7.29 7.57
N LYS A 122 -0.35 -6.69 6.39
CA LYS A 122 0.73 -7.04 5.47
C LYS A 122 2.02 -6.30 5.84
N ASN A 123 3.17 -6.98 5.72
CA ASN A 123 4.52 -6.41 5.87
C ASN A 123 4.77 -5.57 7.14
N ALA A 124 4.19 -5.99 8.27
CA ALA A 124 4.46 -5.35 9.55
C ALA A 124 5.96 -5.34 9.88
N ASN A 125 6.47 -4.19 10.31
CA ASN A 125 7.85 -4.07 10.74
C ASN A 125 8.06 -4.86 12.05
N PRO A 126 9.01 -5.81 12.09
CA PRO A 126 9.29 -6.59 13.30
C PRO A 126 9.91 -5.77 14.44
N LYS A 127 10.39 -4.54 14.18
CA LYS A 127 10.96 -3.63 15.18
C LYS A 127 9.95 -2.64 15.78
N MET A 128 8.70 -2.65 15.31
CA MET A 128 7.66 -1.85 15.94
C MET A 128 7.22 -2.55 17.21
N GLU A 129 7.36 -1.86 18.34
CA GLU A 129 6.77 -2.26 19.63
C GLU A 129 5.31 -2.66 19.40
N SER A 130 4.93 -3.82 19.92
CA SER A 130 3.54 -4.24 19.78
C SER A 130 2.74 -3.33 20.71
N THR A 131 1.82 -2.53 20.16
CA THR A 131 0.76 -1.94 20.98
C THR A 131 0.06 -3.10 21.67
N GLU A 132 0.05 -3.09 23.00
CA GLU A 132 -0.68 -4.08 23.79
C GLU A 132 -2.14 -4.08 23.30
N LEU A 133 -2.60 -5.24 22.83
CA LEU A 133 -3.99 -5.51 22.51
C LEU A 133 -4.45 -6.63 23.44
#